data_AF-T0YZT4-F1
#
_entry.id   AF-T0YZT4-F1
#
_cell.length_a   1.000
_cell.length_b   1.000
_cell.length_c   1.000
_cell.angle_alpha   90.00
_cell.angle_beta   90.00
_cell.angle_gamma   90.00
#
_symmetry.space_group_name_H-M   'P 1'
#
loop_
_entity.id
_entity.type
_entity.pdbx_description
1 polymer ?
#
loop_
_entity_poly.entity_id
_entity_poly.type
_entity_poly.pdbx_seq_one_letter_code
_entity_poly.pdbx_strand_id
1 'polypeptide(L)'
;ARPKALVSDGKTRWIAKFGNEGRDDHLDVPGLEHVCMSLAGSAGLRVANTRIERFATGNVLLVERFDLSGQGGRIHAISLHTLCKESPGLFVLSYKEVAERVRKHSSRPSDDLSMFFRQMTFNALVGNVDDHLKNFIMIRDEGGYRLSPAFDITPDITGKTDHSLSFLYANTTSGRELVEIGKHWGIDEPGDIVTEV
;
A
#
# COMPACT_ATOMS: atom_id res chain seq x y z
N ALA A 1 -6.87 -6.04 -14.19
CA ALA A 1 -5.81 -5.03 -13.99
C ALA A 1 -6.01 -3.89 -14.99
N ARG A 2 -5.93 -2.63 -14.54
CA ARG A 2 -6.02 -1.44 -15.41
C ARG A 2 -4.71 -1.24 -16.22
N PRO A 3 -4.78 -0.63 -17.42
CA PRO A 3 -3.59 -0.37 -18.23
C PRO A 3 -2.59 0.54 -17.51
N LYS A 4 -1.30 0.27 -17.71
CA LYS A 4 -0.19 1.03 -17.13
C LYS A 4 1.02 1.06 -18.04
N ALA A 5 1.82 2.14 -17.97
CA ALA A 5 3.03 2.32 -18.77
C ALA A 5 4.16 2.93 -17.94
N LEU A 6 5.41 2.68 -18.33
CA LEU A 6 6.58 3.36 -17.78
C LEU A 6 6.84 4.63 -18.58
N VAL A 7 6.89 5.78 -17.92
CA VAL A 7 7.14 7.08 -18.56
C VAL A 7 8.22 7.87 -17.83
N SER A 8 8.75 8.89 -18.48
CA SER A 8 9.83 9.74 -17.96
C SER A 8 9.63 11.17 -18.46
N ASP A 9 9.76 12.15 -17.58
CA ASP A 9 9.80 13.58 -17.95
C ASP A 9 11.24 14.13 -18.04
N GLY A 10 12.23 13.23 -18.00
CA GLY A 10 13.66 13.55 -18.05
C GLY A 10 14.28 13.77 -16.67
N LYS A 11 13.46 14.04 -15.63
CA LYS A 11 13.92 14.18 -14.24
C LYS A 11 13.46 13.02 -13.38
N THR A 12 12.19 12.65 -13.50
CA THR A 12 11.54 11.62 -12.70
C THR A 12 11.05 10.49 -13.60
N ARG A 13 11.12 9.27 -13.06
CA ARG A 13 10.59 8.07 -13.71
C ARG A 13 9.29 7.67 -13.05
N TRP A 14 8.26 7.50 -13.86
CA TRP A 14 6.90 7.31 -13.39
C TRP A 14 6.33 5.99 -13.88
N ILE A 15 5.36 5.47 -13.13
CA ILE A 15 4.37 4.54 -13.62
C ILE A 15 3.10 5.35 -13.92
N ALA A 16 2.73 5.45 -15.19
CA ALA A 16 1.46 6.03 -15.60
C ALA A 16 0.36 4.98 -15.50
N LYS A 17 -0.73 5.29 -14.78
CA LYS A 17 -1.94 4.49 -14.65
C LYS A 17 -3.09 5.21 -15.35
N PHE A 18 -3.79 4.48 -16.22
CA PHE A 18 -4.83 5.04 -17.08
C PHE A 18 -6.22 4.60 -16.59
N GLY A 19 -7.23 5.41 -16.88
CA GLY A 19 -8.63 5.02 -16.78
C GLY A 19 -8.96 3.85 -17.73
N ASN A 20 -10.11 3.22 -17.53
CA ASN A 20 -10.64 2.24 -18.49
C ASN A 20 -11.59 2.96 -19.43
N GLU A 21 -11.10 3.47 -20.56
CA GLU A 21 -11.92 4.16 -21.58
C GLU A 21 -12.88 3.24 -22.37
N GLY A 22 -13.29 2.09 -21.83
CA GLY A 22 -14.11 1.11 -22.56
C GLY A 22 -14.97 0.17 -21.70
N ARG A 23 -15.08 0.43 -20.40
CA ARG A 23 -16.15 -0.12 -19.55
C ARG A 23 -17.03 1.06 -19.16
N ASP A 24 -18.28 0.79 -18.78
CA ASP A 24 -19.29 1.76 -18.31
C ASP A 24 -18.89 2.39 -16.94
N ASP A 25 -17.61 2.71 -16.79
CA ASP A 25 -16.93 3.12 -15.59
C ASP A 25 -16.92 4.65 -15.61
N HIS A 26 -18.00 5.25 -15.15
CA HIS A 26 -18.15 6.71 -15.07
C HIS A 26 -17.25 7.36 -14.01
N LEU A 27 -16.44 6.57 -13.30
CA LEU A 27 -15.62 7.03 -12.18
C LEU A 27 -14.17 7.26 -12.59
N ASP A 28 -13.66 8.44 -12.20
CA ASP A 28 -12.25 8.81 -12.34
C ASP A 28 -11.39 8.08 -11.29
N VAL A 29 -11.12 6.80 -11.56
CA VAL A 29 -10.30 5.96 -10.68
C VAL A 29 -8.85 6.48 -10.52
N PRO A 30 -8.16 6.96 -11.57
CA PRO A 30 -6.87 7.62 -11.40
C PRO A 30 -6.91 8.82 -10.44
N GLY A 31 -7.93 9.67 -10.55
CA GLY A 31 -8.17 10.77 -9.62
C GLY A 31 -8.46 10.29 -8.20
N LEU A 32 -9.27 9.24 -8.06
CA LEU A 32 -9.62 8.65 -6.77
C LEU A 32 -8.39 8.07 -6.05
N GLU A 33 -7.55 7.32 -6.76
CA GLU A 33 -6.28 6.81 -6.23
C GLU A 33 -5.37 7.98 -5.79
N HIS A 34 -5.25 9.05 -6.58
CA HIS A 34 -4.45 10.21 -6.19
C HIS A 34 -4.94 10.88 -4.90
N VAL A 35 -6.26 11.02 -4.74
CA VAL A 35 -6.86 11.56 -3.51
C VAL A 35 -6.54 10.65 -2.33
N CYS A 36 -6.74 9.33 -2.46
CA CYS A 36 -6.43 8.37 -1.40
C CYS A 36 -4.95 8.36 -1.02
N MET A 37 -4.05 8.45 -2.01
CA MET A 37 -2.61 8.57 -1.77
C MET A 37 -2.25 9.87 -1.04
N SER A 38 -2.91 10.98 -1.36
CA SER A 38 -2.71 12.27 -0.68
C SER A 38 -3.25 12.26 0.76
N LEU A 39 -4.41 11.65 0.98
CA LEU A 39 -5.00 11.45 2.30
C LEU A 39 -4.14 10.52 3.15
N ALA A 40 -3.62 9.43 2.58
CA ALA A 40 -2.70 8.52 3.25
C ALA A 40 -1.45 9.26 3.75
N GLY A 41 -0.85 10.11 2.91
CA GLY A 41 0.27 10.96 3.32
C GLY A 41 -0.09 11.93 4.45
N SER A 42 -1.29 12.51 4.41
CA SER A 42 -1.80 13.41 5.47
C SER A 42 -2.08 12.66 6.77
N ALA A 43 -2.44 11.38 6.69
CA ALA A 43 -2.61 10.46 7.81
C ALA A 43 -1.28 9.87 8.32
N GLY A 44 -0.13 10.46 7.96
CA GLY A 44 1.18 10.07 8.46
C GLY A 44 1.83 8.85 7.77
N LEU A 45 1.27 8.36 6.65
CA LEU A 45 1.91 7.29 5.89
C LEU A 45 3.05 7.81 5.01
N ARG A 46 4.12 7.01 4.93
CA ARG A 46 5.10 7.13 3.86
C ARG A 46 4.47 6.62 2.57
N VAL A 47 4.14 7.51 1.64
CA VAL A 47 3.47 7.18 0.37
C VAL A 47 4.38 7.47 -0.82
N ALA A 48 4.20 6.74 -1.92
CA ALA A 48 4.80 7.08 -3.20
C ALA A 48 4.22 8.42 -3.68
N ASN A 49 5.07 9.31 -4.19
CA ASN A 49 4.62 10.58 -4.73
C ASN A 49 3.72 10.34 -5.94
N THR A 50 2.61 11.08 -6.02
CA THR A 50 1.66 10.96 -7.11
C THR A 50 1.35 12.33 -7.73
N ARG A 51 1.05 12.32 -9.03
CA ARG A 51 0.65 13.51 -9.80
C ARG A 51 -0.44 13.14 -10.80
N ILE A 52 -1.43 14.01 -10.97
CA ILE A 52 -2.43 13.87 -12.04
C ILE A 52 -1.97 14.66 -13.27
N GLU A 53 -1.93 13.99 -14.40
CA GLU A 53 -1.87 14.60 -15.72
C GLU A 53 -3.26 14.58 -16.36
N ARG A 54 -3.71 15.73 -16.86
CA ARG A 54 -5.05 15.88 -17.44
C ARG A 54 -4.96 15.82 -18.96
N PHE A 55 -5.70 14.88 -19.55
CA PHE A 55 -5.85 14.75 -21.00
C PHE A 55 -7.30 14.97 -21.41
N ALA A 56 -7.54 15.21 -22.69
CA ALA A 56 -8.89 15.32 -23.24
C ALA A 56 -9.72 14.03 -23.03
N THR A 57 -9.05 12.89 -22.90
CA THR A 57 -9.68 11.58 -22.73
C THR A 57 -9.87 11.17 -21.27
N GLY A 58 -9.29 11.92 -20.32
CA GLY A 58 -9.40 11.65 -18.89
C GLY A 58 -8.13 11.96 -18.11
N ASN A 59 -8.17 11.70 -16.81
CA ASN A 59 -7.02 11.84 -15.93
C ASN A 59 -6.11 10.60 -16.02
N VAL A 60 -4.81 10.84 -16.00
CA VAL A 60 -3.77 9.82 -15.88
C VAL A 60 -3.03 10.06 -14.58
N LEU A 61 -2.92 9.02 -13.77
CA LEU A 61 -2.17 9.07 -12.53
C LEU A 61 -0.71 8.68 -12.80
N LEU A 62 0.21 9.58 -12.47
CA LEU A 62 1.63 9.30 -12.42
C LEU A 62 2.03 8.94 -10.99
N VAL A 63 2.62 7.77 -10.80
CA VAL A 63 3.20 7.32 -9.53
C VAL A 63 4.71 7.31 -9.67
N GLU A 64 5.42 8.06 -8.83
CA GLU A 64 6.88 8.12 -8.85
C GLU A 64 7.47 6.76 -8.45
N ARG A 65 8.47 6.32 -9.21
CA ARG A 65 9.16 5.06 -8.93
C ARG A 65 10.12 5.21 -7.76
N PHE A 66 9.76 4.60 -6.64
CA PHE A 66 10.61 4.49 -5.45
C PHE A 66 11.66 3.37 -5.54
N ASP A 67 11.63 2.52 -6.58
CA ASP A 67 12.59 1.42 -6.78
C ASP A 67 13.85 1.81 -7.58
N LEU A 68 14.15 3.11 -7.63
CA LEU A 68 15.30 3.68 -8.32
C LEU A 68 16.19 4.45 -7.35
N SER A 69 17.50 4.29 -7.48
CA SER A 69 18.49 5.08 -6.74
C SER A 69 18.64 6.46 -7.37
N GLY A 70 19.17 7.43 -6.62
CA GLY A 70 19.46 8.78 -7.13
C GLY A 70 20.43 8.82 -8.32
N GLN A 71 21.14 7.72 -8.58
CA GLN A 71 22.06 7.56 -9.72
C GLN A 71 21.39 6.85 -10.91
N GLY A 72 20.10 6.52 -10.83
CA GLY A 72 19.36 5.81 -11.86
C GLY A 72 19.50 4.28 -11.84
N GLY A 73 20.19 3.72 -10.84
CA GLY A 73 20.26 2.27 -10.62
C GLY A 73 18.95 1.72 -10.05
N ARG A 74 18.68 0.43 -10.20
CA ARG A 74 17.52 -0.21 -9.56
C ARG A 74 17.86 -0.58 -8.13
N ILE A 75 16.97 -0.24 -7.21
CA ILE A 75 17.00 -0.73 -5.83
C ILE A 75 16.30 -2.09 -5.81
N HIS A 76 16.90 -3.07 -5.15
CA HIS A 76 16.30 -4.39 -5.06
C HIS A 76 15.00 -4.34 -4.24
N ALA A 77 13.92 -4.89 -4.79
CA ALA A 77 12.58 -4.88 -4.21
C ALA A 77 11.96 -6.28 -4.29
N ILE A 78 11.30 -6.69 -3.20
CA ILE A 78 10.62 -7.98 -3.10
C ILE A 78 9.21 -7.76 -2.55
N SER A 79 8.19 -8.25 -3.28
CA SER A 79 6.81 -8.20 -2.77
C SER A 79 6.65 -9.12 -1.57
N LEU A 80 5.75 -8.78 -0.65
CA LEU A 80 5.40 -9.68 0.45
C LEU A 80 4.78 -10.98 -0.09
N HIS A 81 4.14 -10.96 -1.26
CA HIS A 81 3.70 -12.18 -1.93
C HIS A 81 4.84 -13.16 -2.22
N THR A 82 6.01 -12.65 -2.66
CA THR A 82 7.19 -13.48 -2.89
C THR A 82 7.84 -13.88 -1.56
N LEU A 83 7.95 -12.95 -0.62
CA LEU A 83 8.58 -13.19 0.69
C LEU A 83 7.82 -14.24 1.52
N CYS A 84 6.49 -14.23 1.46
CA CYS A 84 5.62 -15.18 2.15
C CYS A 84 5.73 -16.61 1.59
N LYS A 85 6.25 -16.81 0.37
CA LYS A 85 6.51 -18.14 -0.21
C LYS A 85 7.77 -18.82 0.34
N GLU A 86 8.51 -18.18 1.25
CA GLU A 86 9.62 -18.80 1.99
C GLU A 86 9.18 -20.09 2.72
N SER A 87 7.89 -20.21 3.06
CA SER A 87 7.32 -21.40 3.71
C SER A 87 6.31 -22.09 2.77
N PRO A 88 6.72 -23.12 2.02
CA PRO A 88 5.82 -23.88 1.14
C PRO A 88 4.60 -24.41 1.91
N GLY A 89 3.40 -24.19 1.38
CA GLY A 89 2.14 -24.66 1.97
C GLY A 89 1.46 -23.70 2.96
N LEU A 90 2.09 -22.58 3.31
CA LEU A 90 1.45 -21.54 4.12
C LEU A 90 0.69 -20.56 3.22
N PHE A 91 -0.63 -20.56 3.29
CA PHE A 91 -1.44 -19.48 2.74
C PHE A 91 -1.39 -18.32 3.72
N VAL A 92 -0.56 -17.31 3.43
CA VAL A 92 -0.58 -16.06 4.19
C VAL A 92 -1.83 -15.30 3.78
N LEU A 93 -2.79 -15.22 4.71
CA LEU A 93 -4.13 -14.68 4.46
C LEU A 93 -4.49 -13.55 5.42
N SER A 94 -3.64 -13.27 6.41
CA SER A 94 -3.91 -12.25 7.43
C SER A 94 -2.84 -11.17 7.51
N TYR A 95 -3.24 -9.98 7.91
CA TYR A 95 -2.33 -8.88 8.25
C TYR A 95 -1.30 -9.30 9.32
N LYS A 96 -1.69 -10.13 10.29
CA LYS A 96 -0.81 -10.64 11.36
C LYS A 96 0.37 -11.44 10.80
N GLU A 97 0.10 -12.39 9.90
CA GLU A 97 1.15 -13.22 9.31
C GLU A 97 2.11 -12.39 8.44
N VAL A 98 1.57 -11.36 7.77
CA VAL A 98 2.38 -10.41 7.01
C VAL A 98 3.26 -9.58 7.94
N ALA A 99 2.71 -9.07 9.05
CA ALA A 99 3.45 -8.35 10.07
C ALA A 99 4.60 -9.19 10.66
N GLU A 100 4.41 -10.49 10.88
CA GLU A 100 5.48 -11.40 11.32
C GLU A 100 6.63 -11.50 10.29
N ARG A 101 6.33 -11.47 8.98
CA ARG A 101 7.36 -11.44 7.93
C ARG A 101 8.07 -10.09 7.87
N VAL A 102 7.34 -8.98 8.01
CA VAL A 102 7.94 -7.64 8.12
C VAL A 102 8.88 -7.59 9.33
N ARG A 103 8.45 -8.09 10.49
CA ARG A 103 9.26 -8.15 11.72
C ARG A 103 10.55 -8.95 11.54
N LYS A 104 10.46 -10.11 10.86
CA LYS A 104 11.59 -11.02 10.64
C LYS A 104 12.64 -10.42 9.69
N HIS A 105 12.19 -9.75 8.63
CA HIS A 105 13.05 -9.39 7.49
C HIS A 105 13.41 -7.90 7.43
N SER A 106 12.72 -7.04 8.19
CA SER A 106 13.03 -5.61 8.26
C SER A 106 14.33 -5.35 9.03
N SER A 107 15.15 -4.43 8.54
CA SER A 107 16.29 -3.88 9.28
C SER A 107 15.89 -2.89 10.37
N ARG A 108 14.64 -2.40 10.36
CA ARG A 108 14.05 -1.56 11.42
C ARG A 108 12.60 -2.00 11.71
N PRO A 109 12.43 -3.14 12.39
CA PRO A 109 11.12 -3.77 12.52
C PRO A 109 10.10 -2.92 13.29
N SER A 110 10.50 -2.15 14.30
CA SER A 110 9.58 -1.26 15.03
C SER A 110 8.98 -0.19 14.11
N ASP A 111 9.81 0.58 13.41
CA ASP A 111 9.38 1.60 12.43
C ASP A 111 8.47 1.00 11.35
N ASP A 112 8.88 -0.13 10.76
CA ASP A 112 8.16 -0.71 9.63
C ASP A 112 6.86 -1.39 10.05
N LEU A 113 6.78 -1.96 11.25
CA LEU A 113 5.53 -2.47 11.81
C LEU A 113 4.56 -1.33 12.12
N SER A 114 5.04 -0.21 12.65
CA SER A 114 4.21 0.99 12.86
C SER A 114 3.64 1.50 11.55
N MET A 115 4.46 1.60 10.50
CA MET A 115 4.00 2.00 9.17
C MET A 115 3.05 0.99 8.53
N PHE A 116 3.30 -0.31 8.69
CA PHE A 116 2.42 -1.36 8.18
C PHE A 116 1.06 -1.37 8.89
N PHE A 117 1.05 -1.21 10.22
CA PHE A 117 -0.17 -1.07 11.02
C PHE A 117 -0.98 0.16 10.60
N ARG A 118 -0.31 1.31 10.44
CA ARG A 118 -0.95 2.53 9.93
C ARG A 118 -1.57 2.32 8.55
N GLN A 119 -0.91 1.59 7.65
CA GLN A 119 -1.42 1.33 6.31
C GLN A 119 -2.63 0.39 6.34
N MET A 120 -2.60 -0.64 7.19
CA MET A 120 -3.75 -1.52 7.47
C MET A 120 -4.96 -0.73 7.98
N THR A 121 -4.75 0.15 8.96
CA THR A 121 -5.81 1.03 9.51
C THR A 121 -6.36 1.95 8.42
N PHE A 122 -5.50 2.59 7.62
CA PHE A 122 -5.95 3.47 6.53
C PHE A 122 -6.74 2.68 5.47
N ASN A 123 -6.26 1.51 5.06
CA ASN A 123 -6.97 0.65 4.11
C ASN A 123 -8.38 0.32 4.60
N ALA A 124 -8.53 -0.04 5.89
CA ALA A 124 -9.84 -0.32 6.48
C ALA A 124 -10.79 0.88 6.41
N LEU A 125 -10.29 2.08 6.73
CA LEU A 125 -11.11 3.30 6.79
C LEU A 125 -11.53 3.80 5.41
N VAL A 126 -10.63 3.72 4.41
CA VAL A 126 -10.96 4.13 3.04
C VAL A 126 -11.65 3.02 2.24
N GLY A 127 -11.85 1.83 2.80
CA GLY A 127 -12.44 0.71 2.07
C GLY A 127 -11.56 0.19 0.93
N ASN A 128 -10.23 0.24 1.09
CA ASN A 128 -9.32 -0.39 0.13
C ASN A 128 -9.24 -1.90 0.38
N VAL A 129 -10.11 -2.64 -0.30
CA VAL A 129 -10.22 -4.11 -0.17
C VAL A 129 -9.25 -4.88 -1.06
N ASP A 130 -8.54 -4.22 -1.99
CA ASP A 130 -7.52 -4.84 -2.85
C ASP A 130 -6.12 -4.82 -2.17
N ASP A 131 -6.09 -4.94 -0.86
CA ASP A 131 -4.90 -4.93 -0.02
C ASP A 131 -4.16 -6.28 0.00
N HIS A 132 -4.01 -6.89 -1.17
CA HIS A 132 -3.35 -8.19 -1.29
C HIS A 132 -1.82 -8.08 -1.19
N LEU A 133 -1.14 -9.21 -0.96
CA LEU A 133 0.31 -9.30 -0.73
C LEU A 133 1.23 -8.69 -1.81
N LYS A 134 0.73 -8.41 -3.02
CA LYS A 134 1.52 -7.75 -4.08
C LYS A 134 1.57 -6.23 -3.93
N ASN A 135 0.68 -5.64 -3.14
CA ASN A 135 0.60 -4.20 -2.87
C ASN A 135 1.45 -3.79 -1.66
N PHE A 136 2.24 -4.72 -1.12
CA PHE A 136 3.24 -4.45 -0.11
C PHE A 136 4.60 -4.96 -0.59
N ILE A 137 5.62 -4.10 -0.49
CA ILE A 137 6.96 -4.37 -0.98
C ILE A 137 7.97 -4.07 0.13
N MET A 138 8.97 -4.94 0.24
CA MET A 138 10.19 -4.67 0.99
C MET A 138 11.28 -4.25 0.00
N ILE A 139 11.91 -3.10 0.24
CA ILE A 139 12.96 -2.52 -0.60
C ILE A 139 14.28 -2.46 0.16
N ARG A 140 15.40 -2.68 -0.53
CA ARG A 140 16.73 -2.67 0.09
C ARG A 140 17.22 -1.25 0.37
N ASP A 141 17.62 -0.97 1.61
CA ASP A 141 18.40 0.21 2.01
C ASP A 141 19.82 -0.21 2.46
N GLU A 142 20.59 0.76 2.96
CA GLU A 142 21.95 0.53 3.47
C GLU A 142 22.00 -0.49 4.62
N GLY A 143 20.97 -0.52 5.48
CA GLY A 143 20.88 -1.38 6.66
C GLY A 143 20.23 -2.75 6.42
N GLY A 144 19.52 -2.93 5.31
CA GLY A 144 18.82 -4.19 4.99
C GLY A 144 17.52 -3.93 4.24
N TYR A 145 16.53 -4.80 4.38
CA TYR A 145 15.22 -4.55 3.78
C TYR A 145 14.37 -3.65 4.67
N ARG A 146 13.61 -2.76 4.05
CA ARG A 146 12.63 -1.88 4.70
C ARG A 146 11.29 -1.95 3.99
N LEU A 147 10.20 -1.66 4.69
CA LEU A 147 8.91 -1.47 4.04
C LEU A 147 9.02 -0.28 3.06
N SER A 148 8.57 -0.47 1.81
CA SER A 148 8.53 0.58 0.80
C SER A 148 7.54 1.68 1.19
N PRO A 149 7.57 2.85 0.52
CA PRO A 149 6.41 3.72 0.51
C PRO A 149 5.16 2.95 0.07
N ALA A 150 4.01 3.27 0.67
CA ALA A 150 2.73 2.74 0.27
C ALA A 150 2.37 3.22 -1.16
N PHE A 151 1.61 2.42 -1.90
CA PHE A 151 1.17 2.70 -3.26
C PHE A 151 -0.09 1.88 -3.57
N ASP A 152 -0.80 2.22 -4.63
CA ASP A 152 -2.00 1.47 -5.08
C ASP A 152 -3.11 1.41 -4.01
N ILE A 153 -3.34 2.52 -3.31
CA ILE A 153 -4.43 2.63 -2.34
C ILE A 153 -5.63 3.28 -3.03
N THR A 154 -6.70 2.52 -3.23
CA THR A 154 -7.94 2.99 -3.84
C THR A 154 -9.13 2.30 -3.17
N PRO A 155 -10.22 3.00 -2.82
CA PRO A 155 -11.45 2.38 -2.34
C PRO A 155 -12.03 1.41 -3.39
N ASP A 156 -12.74 0.38 -2.92
CA ASP A 156 -13.62 -0.38 -3.80
C ASP A 156 -14.80 0.49 -4.26
N ILE A 157 -15.04 0.51 -5.56
CA ILE A 157 -16.15 1.25 -6.18
C ILE A 157 -17.31 0.34 -6.61
N THR A 158 -17.22 -0.95 -6.30
CA THR A 158 -18.21 -1.98 -6.68
C THR A 158 -19.08 -2.43 -5.50
N GLY A 159 -18.83 -1.90 -4.29
CA GLY A 159 -19.56 -2.23 -3.07
C GLY A 159 -19.01 -3.44 -2.31
N LYS A 160 -17.80 -3.92 -2.64
CA LYS A 160 -17.12 -4.94 -1.82
C LYS A 160 -16.63 -4.33 -0.52
N THR A 161 -16.79 -5.11 0.55
CA THR A 161 -16.35 -4.74 1.90
C THR A 161 -15.24 -5.64 2.41
N ASP A 162 -15.10 -6.84 1.86
CA ASP A 162 -14.16 -7.84 2.36
C ASP A 162 -12.76 -7.59 1.81
N HIS A 163 -11.85 -7.27 2.70
CA HIS A 163 -10.42 -7.11 2.44
C HIS A 163 -9.78 -8.40 1.94
N SER A 164 -8.71 -8.28 1.17
CA SER A 164 -7.93 -9.41 0.68
C SER A 164 -7.14 -10.10 1.80
N LEU A 165 -6.70 -9.32 2.78
CA LEU A 165 -6.09 -9.82 4.01
C LEU A 165 -7.08 -9.72 5.17
N SER A 166 -7.19 -10.77 5.98
CA SER A 166 -7.99 -10.73 7.20
C SER A 166 -7.28 -9.95 8.31
N PHE A 167 -8.08 -9.34 9.20
CA PHE A 167 -7.59 -8.58 10.34
C PHE A 167 -7.30 -9.51 11.52
N LEU A 168 -8.34 -9.86 12.30
CA LEU A 168 -8.28 -10.87 13.37
C LEU A 168 -8.95 -12.17 12.92
N TYR A 169 -10.28 -12.14 12.82
CA TYR A 169 -11.12 -13.31 12.53
C TYR A 169 -11.95 -13.14 11.25
N ALA A 170 -11.92 -11.95 10.67
CA ALA A 170 -12.74 -11.56 9.52
C ALA A 170 -11.95 -10.66 8.56
N ASN A 171 -12.49 -10.50 7.36
CA ASN A 171 -12.00 -9.61 6.30
C ASN A 171 -12.61 -8.20 6.39
N THR A 172 -13.26 -7.90 7.50
CA THR A 172 -13.77 -6.57 7.88
C THR A 172 -13.33 -6.28 9.31
N THR A 173 -13.40 -5.02 9.73
CA THR A 173 -13.00 -4.64 11.09
C THR A 173 -13.70 -3.38 11.60
N SER A 174 -13.52 -3.08 12.88
CA SER A 174 -13.96 -1.86 13.57
C SER A 174 -12.77 -1.13 14.22
N GLY A 175 -12.94 0.16 14.54
CA GLY A 175 -11.90 0.94 15.23
C GLY A 175 -11.40 0.32 16.54
N ARG A 176 -12.30 -0.33 17.31
CA ARG A 176 -11.93 -1.04 18.53
C ARG A 176 -11.01 -2.24 18.24
N GLU A 177 -11.34 -3.04 17.24
CA GLU A 177 -10.54 -4.19 16.85
C GLU A 177 -9.17 -3.76 16.32
N LEU A 178 -9.08 -2.66 15.58
CA LEU A 178 -7.80 -2.10 15.14
C LEU A 178 -6.87 -1.77 16.31
N VAL A 179 -7.40 -1.14 17.37
CA VAL A 179 -6.63 -0.88 18.60
C VAL A 179 -6.20 -2.19 19.28
N GLU A 180 -7.07 -3.20 19.32
CA GLU A 180 -6.74 -4.51 19.86
C GLU A 180 -5.62 -5.19 19.05
N ILE A 181 -5.68 -5.16 17.71
CA ILE A 181 -4.62 -5.68 16.83
C ILE A 181 -3.29 -4.99 17.11
N GLY A 182 -3.28 -3.65 17.18
CA GLY A 182 -2.06 -2.88 17.44
C GLY A 182 -1.40 -3.28 18.77
N LYS A 183 -2.20 -3.51 19.83
CA LYS A 183 -1.70 -4.01 21.12
C LYS A 183 -1.08 -5.40 20.99
N HIS A 184 -1.72 -6.33 20.28
CA HIS A 184 -1.17 -7.68 20.06
C HIS A 184 0.12 -7.66 19.24
N TRP A 185 0.28 -6.69 18.35
CA TRP A 185 1.48 -6.51 17.56
C TRP A 185 2.60 -5.82 18.33
N GLY A 186 2.34 -5.25 19.51
CA GLY A 186 3.31 -4.46 20.26
C GLY A 186 3.63 -3.12 19.57
N ILE A 187 2.61 -2.50 18.95
CA ILE A 187 2.69 -1.14 18.43
C ILE A 187 2.60 -0.18 19.62
N ASP A 188 3.46 0.83 19.65
CA ASP A 188 3.41 1.88 20.65
C ASP A 188 2.18 2.77 20.40
N GLU A 189 1.38 3.01 21.45
CA GLU A 189 0.16 3.83 21.41
C GLU A 189 -0.74 3.60 20.17
N PRO A 190 -1.27 2.37 19.96
CA PRO A 190 -2.03 2.06 18.75
C PRO A 190 -3.35 2.84 18.64
N GLY A 191 -3.88 3.34 19.77
CA GLY A 191 -5.06 4.21 19.80
C GLY A 191 -4.81 5.57 19.16
N ASP A 192 -3.60 6.10 19.28
CA ASP A 192 -3.22 7.38 18.68
C ASP A 192 -3.15 7.24 17.16
N ILE A 193 -2.54 6.16 16.67
CA ILE A 193 -2.52 5.86 15.22
C ILE A 193 -3.94 5.71 14.68
N VAL A 194 -4.83 4.98 15.35
CA VAL A 194 -6.22 4.81 14.90
C VAL A 194 -7.01 6.13 14.91
N THR A 195 -6.64 7.08 15.76
CA THR A 195 -7.30 8.39 15.86
C THR A 195 -6.73 9.41 14.86
N GLU A 196 -5.44 9.31 14.55
CA GLU A 196 -4.76 10.19 13.59
C GLU A 196 -5.13 9.88 12.14
N VAL A 197 -5.35 8.60 11.83
CA VAL A 197 -5.75 8.10 10.51
C VAL A 197 -7.23 8.32 10.27
#